data_AF-A0A3S3M3L4-F1
#
_entry.id   AF-A0A3S3M3L4-F1
#
_cell.length_a   1.000
_cell.length_b   1.000
_cell.length_c   1.000
_cell.angle_alpha   90.00
_cell.angle_beta   90.00
_cell.angle_gamma   90.00
#
_symmetry.space_group_name_H-M   'P 1'
#
loop_
_entity.id
_entity.type
_entity.pdbx_description
1 polymer ?
#
loop_
_entity_poly.entity_id
_entity_poly.type
_entity_poly.pdbx_seq_one_letter_code
_entity_poly.pdbx_strand_id
1 'polypeptide(L)'
;MKINTIQVLIASTLALGTVALTQDVKAADQTTSIYRLYNKNTGEHFYTKSRTEQLNAIVAGWDDEGTGWVAPLSSNSPVYRVYNPNANGGDHYYTKSKYEAQSLVNRGWKWDYNGQPVFYSGGNSSVYVAYNPNAQSGSHNYTMNSFEQNSLLNNGWKYGATAWNAVTKFNWTLNQYKSLVVGDSNGNGGTNYNSVLSSHDIPTDITSFSTDGYATKTVIYDNTKWDYSDGNYKSVVLTFIKQANGSYLLGYKNYINL
;
A
#
# COMPACT_ATOMS: atom_id res chain seq x y z
N MET A 1 -37.49 -18.22 60.50
CA MET A 1 -37.06 -19.28 61.43
C MET A 1 -35.89 -20.00 60.78
N LYS A 2 -34.75 -20.06 61.47
CA LYS A 2 -33.47 -20.57 60.98
C LYS A 2 -33.55 -22.08 60.71
N ILE A 3 -32.96 -22.55 59.62
CA ILE A 3 -32.46 -23.92 59.56
C ILE A 3 -31.02 -23.86 59.06
N ASN A 4 -30.14 -24.38 59.91
CA ASN A 4 -28.70 -24.40 59.79
C ASN A 4 -28.25 -25.39 58.71
N THR A 5 -27.16 -24.97 58.06
CA THR A 5 -26.31 -25.67 57.12
C THR A 5 -25.79 -27.01 57.66
N ILE A 6 -25.71 -28.02 56.79
CA ILE A 6 -24.69 -29.08 56.88
C ILE A 6 -23.71 -28.84 55.74
N GLN A 7 -22.45 -28.65 56.10
CA GLN A 7 -21.34 -28.64 55.16
C GLN A 7 -21.00 -30.07 54.74
N VAL A 8 -20.76 -30.25 53.44
CA VAL A 8 -19.89 -31.34 52.97
C VAL A 8 -18.77 -30.68 52.17
N LEU A 9 -17.58 -30.74 52.76
CA LEU A 9 -16.32 -30.33 52.18
C LEU A 9 -15.92 -31.40 51.16
N ILE A 10 -15.86 -31.06 49.87
CA ILE A 10 -15.10 -31.85 48.89
C ILE A 10 -13.97 -30.96 48.41
N ALA A 11 -12.78 -31.25 48.90
CA ALA A 11 -11.54 -30.70 48.39
C ALA A 11 -11.33 -31.24 46.97
N SER A 12 -11.64 -30.42 45.97
CA SER A 12 -11.19 -30.64 44.60
C SER A 12 -10.08 -29.64 44.30
N THR A 13 -8.84 -30.12 44.33
CA THR A 13 -7.69 -29.41 43.77
C THR A 13 -7.95 -29.11 42.30
N LEU A 14 -8.25 -27.86 41.96
CA LEU A 14 -8.17 -27.38 40.59
C LEU A 14 -6.69 -27.20 40.24
N ALA A 15 -6.13 -28.17 39.53
CA ALA A 15 -4.99 -27.89 38.67
C ALA A 15 -5.49 -26.99 37.53
N LEU A 16 -5.30 -25.67 37.67
CA LEU A 16 -5.42 -24.74 36.55
C LEU A 16 -4.25 -25.01 35.60
N GLY A 17 -4.44 -25.97 34.70
CA GLY A 17 -3.64 -26.07 33.49
C GLY A 17 -3.92 -24.84 32.65
N THR A 18 -3.01 -23.87 32.67
CA THR A 18 -3.00 -22.80 31.67
C THR A 18 -2.68 -23.45 30.33
N VAL A 19 -3.71 -23.80 29.57
CA VAL A 19 -3.54 -24.04 28.13
C VAL A 19 -3.30 -22.68 27.51
N ALA A 20 -2.03 -22.31 27.37
CA ALA A 20 -1.62 -21.24 26.49
C ALA A 20 -1.97 -21.70 25.07
N LEU A 21 -3.13 -21.28 24.57
CA LEU A 21 -3.44 -21.35 23.16
C LEU A 21 -2.48 -20.40 22.45
N THR A 22 -1.32 -20.90 22.05
CA THR A 22 -0.47 -20.23 21.07
C THR A 22 -1.21 -20.29 19.74
N GLN A 23 -2.07 -19.31 19.50
CA GLN A 23 -2.45 -19.01 18.13
C GLN A 23 -1.21 -18.46 17.46
N ASP A 24 -0.55 -19.31 16.67
CA ASP A 24 0.42 -18.89 15.67
C ASP A 24 -0.32 -18.03 14.64
N VAL A 25 -0.53 -16.77 14.97
CA VAL A 25 -0.89 -15.76 13.98
C VAL A 25 0.32 -15.66 13.07
N LYS A 26 0.22 -16.28 11.88
CA LYS A 26 1.16 -16.04 10.79
C LYS A 26 1.38 -14.54 10.71
N ALA A 27 2.63 -14.10 10.89
CA ALA A 27 3.03 -12.69 10.94
C ALA A 27 2.63 -11.85 9.69
N ALA A 28 2.03 -12.47 8.68
CA ALA A 28 1.48 -11.85 7.48
C ALA A 28 0.05 -11.27 7.62
N ASP A 29 -0.71 -11.60 8.69
CA ASP A 29 -2.12 -11.14 8.78
C ASP A 29 -2.30 -9.75 9.41
N GLN A 30 -1.33 -9.29 10.21
CA GLN A 30 -1.37 -7.95 10.80
C GLN A 30 -0.68 -6.94 9.89
N THR A 31 -1.48 -6.00 9.38
CA THR A 31 -1.07 -5.05 8.34
C THR A 31 -1.52 -3.64 8.67
N THR A 32 -0.88 -2.65 8.07
CA THR A 32 -1.26 -1.24 8.14
C THR A 32 -1.17 -0.58 6.78
N SER A 33 -2.08 0.35 6.51
CA SER A 33 -2.00 1.26 5.38
C SER A 33 -0.82 2.21 5.54
N ILE A 34 -0.11 2.47 4.43
CA ILE A 34 0.84 3.57 4.28
C ILE A 34 0.19 4.63 3.40
N TYR A 35 -0.13 5.76 4.01
CA TYR A 35 -0.71 6.92 3.34
C TYR A 35 0.34 7.64 2.51
N ARG A 36 -0.06 8.15 1.35
CA ARG A 36 0.75 8.92 0.41
C ARG A 36 0.17 10.33 0.31
N LEU A 37 0.99 11.32 0.59
CA LEU A 37 0.62 12.73 0.58
C LEU A 37 1.51 13.47 -0.41
N TYR A 38 0.96 14.41 -1.16
CA TYR A 38 1.69 15.21 -2.14
C TYR A 38 1.73 16.70 -1.76
N ASN A 39 2.92 17.28 -1.77
CA ASN A 39 3.11 18.72 -1.63
C ASN A 39 3.31 19.38 -2.99
N LYS A 40 2.24 19.95 -3.52
CA LYS A 40 2.23 20.72 -4.78
C LYS A 40 3.19 21.91 -4.83
N ASN A 41 3.64 22.44 -3.69
CA ASN A 41 4.58 23.57 -3.66
C ASN A 41 6.05 23.12 -3.85
N THR A 42 6.38 21.91 -3.39
CA THR A 42 7.78 21.41 -3.39
C THR A 42 7.99 20.21 -4.30
N GLY A 43 6.91 19.53 -4.72
CA GLY A 43 6.96 18.24 -5.41
C GLY A 43 7.15 17.04 -4.47
N GLU A 44 7.26 17.28 -3.17
CA GLU A 44 7.54 16.24 -2.17
C GLU A 44 6.39 15.25 -2.02
N HIS A 45 6.72 13.97 -1.91
CA HIS A 45 5.79 12.95 -1.45
C HIS A 45 6.16 12.50 -0.04
N PHE A 46 5.16 12.46 0.83
CA PHE A 46 5.32 12.00 2.20
C PHE A 46 4.53 10.70 2.42
N TYR A 47 5.20 9.71 3.01
CA TYR A 47 4.67 8.38 3.24
C TYR A 47 4.66 8.05 4.72
N THR A 48 3.48 7.75 5.25
CA THR A 48 3.33 7.49 6.68
C THR A 48 2.22 6.49 7.00
N LYS A 49 2.41 5.66 8.02
CA LYS A 49 1.34 4.88 8.65
C LYS A 49 0.59 5.66 9.73
N SER A 50 1.14 6.79 10.18
CA SER A 50 0.59 7.61 11.26
C SER A 50 -0.53 8.48 10.74
N ARG A 51 -1.76 8.20 11.20
CA ARG A 51 -2.91 9.04 10.88
C ARG A 51 -2.73 10.48 11.36
N THR A 52 -2.01 10.69 12.47
CA THR A 52 -1.70 12.03 12.97
C THR A 52 -0.78 12.79 12.02
N GLU A 53 0.28 12.17 11.50
CA GLU A 53 1.17 12.83 10.53
C GLU A 53 0.43 13.14 9.23
N GLN A 54 -0.41 12.21 8.75
CA GLN A 54 -1.26 12.42 7.58
C GLN A 54 -2.20 13.62 7.75
N LEU A 55 -2.94 13.68 8.87
CA LEU A 55 -3.86 14.78 9.15
C LEU A 55 -3.13 16.12 9.29
N ASN A 56 -1.95 16.13 9.92
CA ASN A 56 -1.15 17.35 10.03
C ASN A 56 -0.67 17.84 8.65
N ALA A 57 -0.27 16.93 7.76
CA ALA A 57 0.10 17.29 6.39
C ALA A 57 -1.09 17.87 5.61
N ILE A 58 -2.28 17.25 5.74
CA ILE A 58 -3.52 17.76 5.12
C ILE A 58 -3.86 19.16 5.64
N VAL A 59 -3.80 19.38 6.97
CA VAL A 59 -4.01 20.70 7.58
C VAL A 59 -2.98 21.72 7.09
N ALA A 60 -1.74 21.28 6.82
CA ALA A 60 -0.69 22.09 6.23
C ALA A 60 -0.84 22.30 4.70
N GLY A 61 -1.91 21.81 4.08
CA GLY A 61 -2.24 22.04 2.68
C GLY A 61 -1.69 21.02 1.68
N TRP A 62 -1.19 19.87 2.16
CA TRP A 62 -0.80 18.75 1.31
C TRP A 62 -2.03 18.03 0.78
N ASP A 63 -1.92 17.51 -0.44
CA ASP A 63 -2.98 16.72 -1.05
C ASP A 63 -2.90 15.27 -0.55
N ASP A 64 -4.02 14.75 -0.03
CA ASP A 64 -4.15 13.34 0.36
C ASP A 64 -4.42 12.49 -0.89
N GLU A 65 -3.41 11.73 -1.32
CA GLU A 65 -3.53 10.81 -2.45
C GLU A 65 -4.02 9.43 -2.01
N GLY A 66 -4.36 9.26 -0.72
CA GLY A 66 -4.92 8.05 -0.15
C GLY A 66 -3.85 7.06 0.28
N THR A 67 -4.17 5.76 0.20
CA THR A 67 -3.23 4.71 0.60
C THR A 67 -2.35 4.33 -0.58
N GLY A 68 -1.03 4.53 -0.43
CA GLY A 68 -0.05 4.14 -1.45
C GLY A 68 0.17 2.63 -1.51
N TRP A 69 0.29 1.98 -0.35
CA TRP A 69 0.39 0.52 -0.24
C TRP A 69 0.05 0.02 1.18
N VAL A 70 -0.03 -1.30 1.35
CA VAL A 70 -0.16 -1.96 2.65
C VAL A 70 1.17 -2.56 3.08
N ALA A 71 1.58 -2.29 4.32
CA ALA A 71 2.78 -2.84 4.93
C ALA A 71 2.41 -3.84 6.06
N PRO A 72 3.24 -4.86 6.35
CA PRO A 72 3.08 -5.63 7.56
C PRO A 72 3.34 -4.74 8.79
N LEU A 73 2.71 -5.06 9.93
CA LEU A 73 3.00 -4.37 11.19
C LEU A 73 4.43 -4.66 11.70
N SER A 74 4.98 -5.83 11.33
CA SER A 74 6.34 -6.24 11.69
C SER A 74 6.94 -7.17 10.63
N SER A 75 8.23 -7.03 10.36
CA SER A 75 9.02 -8.02 9.61
C SER A 75 10.52 -7.84 9.89
N ASN A 76 11.36 -8.74 9.37
CA ASN A 76 12.82 -8.61 9.41
C ASN A 76 13.38 -7.63 8.36
N SER A 77 12.51 -6.92 7.64
CA SER A 77 12.87 -5.98 6.56
C SER A 77 12.38 -4.58 6.91
N PRO A 78 13.01 -3.88 7.87
CA PRO A 78 12.60 -2.53 8.27
C PRO A 78 12.82 -1.51 7.14
N VAL A 79 12.00 -0.46 7.12
CA VAL A 79 12.20 0.74 6.30
C VAL A 79 12.37 1.94 7.21
N TYR A 80 13.45 2.69 6.97
CA TYR A 80 13.82 3.87 7.72
C TYR A 80 13.53 5.13 6.90
N ARG A 81 13.21 6.22 7.59
CA ARG A 81 13.00 7.54 7.00
C ARG A 81 14.03 8.53 7.56
N VAL A 82 14.57 9.36 6.70
CA VAL A 82 15.42 10.50 7.08
C VAL A 82 14.90 11.76 6.40
N TYR A 83 15.05 12.89 7.08
CA TYR A 83 14.59 14.20 6.63
C TYR A 83 15.77 15.11 6.29
N ASN A 84 15.75 15.74 5.13
CA ASN A 84 16.69 16.77 4.72
C ASN A 84 16.12 18.16 5.03
N PRO A 85 16.55 18.82 6.12
CA PRO A 85 16.11 20.18 6.43
C PRO A 85 16.68 21.24 5.47
N ASN A 86 17.70 20.90 4.66
CA ASN A 86 18.38 21.83 3.77
C ASN A 86 17.78 21.85 2.36
N ALA A 87 16.85 20.93 2.05
CA ALA A 87 16.07 20.97 0.82
C ALA A 87 15.00 22.06 0.90
N ASN A 88 14.66 22.69 -0.22
CA ASN A 88 13.66 23.76 -0.24
C ASN A 88 12.26 23.22 0.12
N GLY A 89 11.78 23.54 1.32
CA GLY A 89 10.54 22.98 1.87
C GLY A 89 10.67 21.57 2.46
N GLY A 90 11.88 21.01 2.47
CA GLY A 90 12.22 19.73 3.08
C GLY A 90 11.93 18.49 2.24
N ASP A 91 12.82 17.50 2.31
CA ASP A 91 12.77 16.26 1.51
C ASP A 91 12.91 15.03 2.43
N HIS A 92 12.13 13.98 2.21
CA HIS A 92 12.22 12.72 2.93
C HIS A 92 12.75 11.60 2.03
N TYR A 93 13.71 10.86 2.57
CA TYR A 93 14.23 9.67 1.91
C TYR A 93 13.91 8.41 2.73
N TYR A 94 13.54 7.35 2.02
CA TYR A 94 13.12 6.08 2.59
C TYR A 94 14.03 4.96 2.09
N THR A 95 14.55 4.15 2.99
CA THR A 95 15.45 3.05 2.65
C THR A 95 15.33 1.87 3.59
N LYS A 96 15.55 0.66 3.07
CA LYS A 96 15.72 -0.56 3.89
C LYS A 96 17.09 -0.63 4.57
N SER A 97 18.05 0.19 4.13
CA SER A 97 19.42 0.18 4.63
C SER A 97 19.59 1.20 5.75
N LYS A 98 19.68 0.73 7.00
CA LYS A 98 20.02 1.61 8.13
C LYS A 98 21.37 2.30 7.92
N TYR A 99 22.31 1.62 7.27
CA TYR A 99 23.63 2.16 6.95
C TYR A 99 23.54 3.33 5.96
N GLU A 100 22.72 3.22 4.91
CA GLU A 100 22.50 4.30 3.95
C GLU A 100 21.88 5.52 4.63
N ALA A 101 20.83 5.31 5.43
CA ALA A 101 20.20 6.39 6.20
C ALA A 101 21.20 7.04 7.17
N GLN A 102 22.05 6.27 7.85
CA GLN A 102 23.10 6.81 8.71
C GLN A 102 24.14 7.63 7.93
N SER A 103 24.49 7.22 6.71
CA SER A 103 25.40 7.99 5.83
C SER A 103 24.82 9.35 5.46
N LEU A 104 23.50 9.44 5.22
CA LEU A 104 22.81 10.70 4.99
C LEU A 104 22.76 11.56 6.25
N VAL A 105 22.50 10.96 7.42
CA VAL A 105 22.53 11.68 8.71
C VAL A 105 23.91 12.28 8.98
N ASN A 106 24.99 11.54 8.69
CA ASN A 106 26.37 12.05 8.79
C ASN A 106 26.64 13.23 7.84
N ARG A 107 25.81 13.42 6.81
CA ARG A 107 25.84 14.53 5.85
C ARG A 107 24.86 15.66 6.21
N GLY A 108 24.30 15.65 7.41
CA GLY A 108 23.43 16.73 7.92
C GLY A 108 21.93 16.48 7.76
N TRP A 109 21.52 15.31 7.27
CA TRP A 109 20.12 14.89 7.35
C TRP A 109 19.76 14.53 8.80
N LYS A 110 18.46 14.46 9.10
CA LYS A 110 17.95 14.12 10.43
C LYS A 110 17.27 12.75 10.40
N TRP A 111 17.46 11.99 11.46
CA TRP A 111 16.66 10.80 11.70
C TRP A 111 15.21 11.20 12.00
N ASP A 112 14.28 10.57 11.30
CA ASP A 112 12.90 10.54 11.73
C ASP A 112 12.65 9.37 12.67
N TYR A 113 11.60 9.49 13.48
CA TYR A 113 11.16 8.44 14.41
C TYR A 113 12.30 7.91 15.31
N ASN A 114 13.23 8.80 15.69
CA ASN A 114 14.42 8.48 16.48
C ASN A 114 15.27 7.32 15.90
N GLY A 115 15.31 7.19 14.57
CA GLY A 115 16.07 6.16 13.86
C GLY A 115 15.48 4.75 13.97
N GLN A 116 14.25 4.64 14.45
CA GLN A 116 13.47 3.41 14.42
C GLN A 116 12.76 3.24 13.06
N PRO A 117 12.37 2.02 12.68
CA PRO A 117 11.64 1.78 11.45
C PRO A 117 10.30 2.53 11.44
N VAL A 118 10.01 3.26 10.35
CA VAL A 118 8.71 3.93 10.16
C VAL A 118 7.65 2.94 9.72
N PHE A 119 8.04 1.92 8.94
CA PHE A 119 7.23 0.76 8.57
C PHE A 119 8.15 -0.39 8.16
N TYR A 120 7.56 -1.50 7.76
CA TYR A 120 8.27 -2.71 7.38
C TYR A 120 7.93 -3.09 5.93
N SER A 121 8.85 -3.74 5.25
CA SER A 121 8.61 -4.39 3.97
C SER A 121 8.15 -5.83 4.19
N GLY A 122 7.25 -6.31 3.36
CA GLY A 122 6.82 -7.70 3.32
C GLY A 122 5.81 -7.91 2.21
N GLY A 123 5.41 -9.17 1.97
CA GLY A 123 4.56 -9.51 0.83
C GLY A 123 5.34 -9.59 -0.49
N ASN A 124 4.59 -9.67 -1.59
CA ASN A 124 5.10 -10.03 -2.91
C ASN A 124 4.98 -8.90 -3.94
N SER A 125 4.39 -7.77 -3.59
CA SER A 125 4.13 -6.68 -4.54
C SER A 125 5.18 -5.60 -4.45
N SER A 126 5.72 -5.18 -5.59
CA SER A 126 6.84 -4.23 -5.62
C SER A 126 6.35 -2.80 -5.41
N VAL A 127 7.01 -2.09 -4.49
CA VAL A 127 7.02 -0.62 -4.45
C VAL A 127 8.29 -0.17 -5.18
N TYR A 128 8.10 0.50 -6.30
CA TYR A 128 9.16 1.07 -7.11
C TYR A 128 9.62 2.41 -6.56
N VAL A 129 10.88 2.75 -6.80
CA VAL A 129 11.43 4.10 -6.56
C VAL A 129 11.91 4.72 -7.86
N ALA A 130 11.65 6.01 -8.03
CA ALA A 130 12.29 6.86 -9.04
C ALA A 130 12.92 8.06 -8.36
N TYR A 131 14.10 8.48 -8.84
CA TYR A 131 14.81 9.66 -8.35
C TYR A 131 14.87 10.77 -9.40
N ASN A 132 14.52 12.00 -9.03
CA ASN A 132 14.66 13.18 -9.86
C ASN A 132 16.00 13.89 -9.54
N PRO A 133 17.02 13.81 -10.42
CA PRO A 133 18.29 14.48 -10.20
C PRO A 133 18.23 16.00 -10.24
N ASN A 134 17.13 16.57 -10.76
CA ASN A 134 16.95 18.01 -10.93
C ASN A 134 16.03 18.61 -9.86
N ALA A 135 15.54 17.81 -8.92
CA ALA A 135 14.66 18.26 -7.86
C ALA A 135 15.45 19.02 -6.77
N GLN A 136 14.90 20.17 -6.35
CA GLN A 136 15.39 20.88 -5.15
C GLN A 136 14.81 20.27 -3.86
N SER A 137 13.69 19.56 -3.98
CA SER A 137 12.95 18.82 -2.95
C SER A 137 12.00 17.85 -3.66
N GLY A 138 11.47 16.83 -3.00
CA GLY A 138 10.65 15.83 -3.71
C GLY A 138 11.46 15.01 -4.68
N SER A 139 12.71 14.72 -4.32
CA SER A 139 13.63 14.05 -5.21
C SER A 139 13.30 12.58 -5.43
N HIS A 140 12.43 11.97 -4.61
CA HIS A 140 12.05 10.57 -4.73
C HIS A 140 10.54 10.38 -4.83
N ASN A 141 10.12 9.45 -5.70
CA ASN A 141 8.75 8.95 -5.73
C ASN A 141 8.74 7.45 -5.46
N TYR A 142 7.85 7.02 -4.58
CA TYR A 142 7.62 5.60 -4.26
C TYR A 142 6.21 5.20 -4.64
N THR A 143 6.07 4.17 -5.47
CA THR A 143 4.78 3.77 -6.02
C THR A 143 4.69 2.28 -6.33
N MET A 144 3.53 1.67 -6.12
CA MET A 144 3.25 0.34 -6.67
C MET A 144 2.86 0.38 -8.15
N ASN A 145 2.60 1.56 -8.69
CA ASN A 145 2.16 1.74 -10.07
C ASN A 145 3.36 1.70 -11.03
N SER A 146 3.49 0.61 -11.78
CA SER A 146 4.58 0.45 -12.75
C SER A 146 4.53 1.47 -13.90
N PHE A 147 3.34 1.96 -14.25
CA PHE A 147 3.18 2.99 -15.28
C PHE A 147 3.64 4.37 -14.79
N GLU A 148 3.30 4.76 -13.56
CA GLU A 148 3.80 5.99 -12.94
C GLU A 148 5.34 5.97 -12.89
N GLN A 149 5.91 4.85 -12.45
CA GLN A 149 7.35 4.62 -12.47
C GLN A 149 7.95 4.84 -13.88
N ASN A 150 7.40 4.16 -14.89
CA ASN A 150 7.90 4.26 -16.27
C ASN A 150 7.73 5.67 -16.85
N SER A 151 6.63 6.35 -16.52
CA SER A 151 6.39 7.73 -16.92
C SER A 151 7.46 8.67 -16.35
N LEU A 152 7.80 8.54 -15.07
CA LEU A 152 8.85 9.33 -14.44
C LEU A 152 10.21 9.09 -15.11
N LEU A 153 10.56 7.82 -15.37
CA LEU A 153 11.81 7.46 -16.04
C LEU A 153 11.88 8.03 -17.47
N ASN A 154 10.79 7.96 -18.23
CA ASN A 154 10.70 8.55 -19.56
C ASN A 154 10.85 10.08 -19.53
N ASN A 155 10.43 10.72 -18.45
CA ASN A 155 10.61 12.15 -18.19
C ASN A 155 11.98 12.49 -17.57
N GLY A 156 12.94 11.57 -17.61
CA GLY A 156 14.33 11.84 -17.24
C GLY A 156 14.70 11.50 -15.78
N TRP A 157 13.76 11.01 -14.97
CA TRP A 157 14.08 10.47 -13.65
C TRP A 157 14.96 9.23 -13.78
N LYS A 158 15.71 8.91 -12.72
CA LYS A 158 16.73 7.86 -12.67
C LYS A 158 16.40 6.82 -11.61
N TYR A 159 17.24 5.78 -11.53
CA TYR A 159 17.21 4.74 -10.50
C TYR A 159 15.88 3.98 -10.37
N GLY A 160 15.29 3.59 -11.50
CA GLY A 160 14.11 2.75 -11.50
C GLY A 160 14.38 1.35 -10.95
N ALA A 161 14.08 1.14 -9.68
CA ALA A 161 14.32 -0.11 -8.97
C ALA A 161 13.14 -0.45 -8.04
N THR A 162 13.08 -1.71 -7.59
CA THR A 162 12.20 -2.08 -6.47
C THR A 162 12.85 -1.63 -5.17
N ALA A 163 12.25 -0.66 -4.49
CA ALA A 163 12.73 -0.20 -3.19
C ALA A 163 12.44 -1.25 -2.11
N TRP A 164 11.22 -1.77 -2.09
CA TRP A 164 10.76 -2.80 -1.17
C TRP A 164 9.49 -3.50 -1.66
N ASN A 165 9.06 -4.51 -0.92
CA ASN A 165 7.79 -5.18 -1.15
C ASN A 165 6.71 -4.72 -0.16
N ALA A 166 5.47 -4.74 -0.65
CA ALA A 166 4.22 -4.49 0.06
C ALA A 166 3.33 -5.74 0.07
N VAL A 167 2.41 -5.77 1.03
CA VAL A 167 1.43 -6.84 1.18
C VAL A 167 0.28 -6.60 0.22
N THR A 168 -0.06 -7.60 -0.58
CA THR A 168 -1.35 -7.66 -1.25
C THR A 168 -2.29 -8.55 -0.46
N LYS A 169 -3.48 -8.04 -0.22
CA LYS A 169 -4.60 -8.85 0.24
C LYS A 169 -5.50 -9.07 -0.97
N PHE A 170 -5.43 -10.28 -1.52
CA PHE A 170 -6.42 -10.68 -2.51
C PHE A 170 -7.69 -11.09 -1.76
N ASN A 171 -8.64 -10.15 -1.67
CA ASN A 171 -9.89 -10.33 -0.94
C ASN A 171 -11.13 -10.40 -1.86
N TRP A 172 -10.91 -10.46 -3.18
CA TRP A 172 -12.00 -10.52 -4.14
C TRP A 172 -12.82 -11.80 -3.96
N THR A 173 -14.14 -11.62 -3.92
CA THR A 173 -15.11 -12.71 -4.00
C THR A 173 -15.72 -12.77 -5.40
N LEU A 174 -16.17 -13.95 -5.81
CA LEU A 174 -16.90 -14.11 -7.06
C LEU A 174 -18.15 -13.22 -7.14
N ASN A 175 -18.83 -12.97 -6.02
CA ASN A 175 -20.01 -12.11 -5.96
C ASN A 175 -19.66 -10.63 -6.23
N GLN A 176 -18.61 -10.11 -5.59
CA GLN A 176 -18.11 -8.77 -5.86
C GLN A 176 -17.72 -8.61 -7.33
N TYR A 177 -16.96 -9.56 -7.88
CA TYR A 177 -16.59 -9.56 -9.28
C TYR A 177 -17.81 -9.57 -10.22
N LYS A 178 -18.81 -10.42 -9.92
CA LYS A 178 -20.06 -10.50 -10.71
C LYS A 178 -20.89 -9.23 -10.64
N SER A 179 -20.90 -8.52 -9.50
CA SER A 179 -21.63 -7.26 -9.36
C SER A 179 -21.10 -6.11 -10.20
N LEU A 180 -19.86 -6.20 -10.72
CA LEU A 180 -19.32 -5.20 -11.64
C LEU A 180 -20.08 -5.22 -12.97
N VAL A 181 -20.57 -4.06 -13.39
CA VAL A 181 -21.22 -3.84 -14.69
C VAL A 181 -20.16 -3.54 -15.73
N VAL A 182 -20.11 -4.34 -16.79
CA VAL A 182 -19.28 -4.07 -17.97
C VAL A 182 -20.10 -3.23 -18.93
N GLY A 183 -19.55 -2.09 -19.35
CA GLY A 183 -20.18 -1.20 -20.31
C GLY A 183 -20.13 -1.72 -21.74
N ASP A 184 -20.53 -0.87 -22.69
CA ASP A 184 -20.36 -1.14 -24.11
C ASP A 184 -18.87 -1.16 -24.54
N SER A 185 -18.60 -1.25 -25.85
CA SER A 185 -17.23 -1.22 -26.39
C SER A 185 -16.44 0.06 -26.06
N ASN A 186 -17.11 1.12 -25.64
CA ASN A 186 -16.50 2.38 -25.19
C ASN A 186 -16.53 2.52 -23.65
N GLY A 187 -17.04 1.51 -22.94
CA GLY A 187 -17.20 1.49 -21.49
C GLY A 187 -18.45 2.21 -20.98
N ASN A 188 -19.34 2.70 -21.85
CA ASN A 188 -20.54 3.42 -21.41
C ASN A 188 -21.44 2.50 -20.58
N GLY A 189 -21.93 3.02 -19.44
CA GLY A 189 -22.75 2.25 -18.50
C GLY A 189 -21.96 1.28 -17.61
N GLY A 190 -20.64 1.20 -17.77
CA GLY A 190 -19.78 0.37 -16.93
C GLY A 190 -19.59 0.92 -15.51
N THR A 191 -19.17 0.05 -14.59
CA THR A 191 -18.81 0.44 -13.22
C THR A 191 -17.66 1.46 -13.24
N ASN A 192 -17.75 2.46 -12.36
CA ASN A 192 -16.75 3.52 -12.28
C ASN A 192 -15.45 3.05 -11.63
N TYR A 193 -14.31 3.46 -12.18
CA TYR A 193 -12.98 3.17 -11.65
C TYR A 193 -12.80 3.59 -10.19
N ASN A 194 -13.20 4.82 -9.84
CA ASN A 194 -13.04 5.33 -8.48
C ASN A 194 -13.93 4.57 -7.49
N SER A 195 -15.12 4.11 -7.91
CA SER A 195 -15.96 3.29 -7.02
C SER A 195 -15.29 1.96 -6.70
N VAL A 196 -14.65 1.31 -7.68
CA VAL A 196 -13.90 0.06 -7.45
C VAL A 196 -12.74 0.29 -6.48
N LEU A 197 -11.96 1.35 -6.66
CA LEU A 197 -10.85 1.65 -5.74
C LEU A 197 -11.32 2.01 -4.33
N SER A 198 -12.53 2.56 -4.19
CA SER A 198 -13.10 2.89 -2.87
C SER A 198 -13.68 1.67 -2.13
N SER A 199 -14.10 0.63 -2.86
CA SER A 199 -14.80 -0.53 -2.30
C SER A 199 -13.94 -1.78 -2.18
N HIS A 200 -12.71 -1.75 -2.70
CA HIS A 200 -11.78 -2.89 -2.71
C HIS A 200 -10.42 -2.52 -2.12
N ASP A 201 -9.61 -3.54 -1.85
CA ASP A 201 -8.23 -3.35 -1.37
C ASP A 201 -7.39 -2.61 -2.42
N ILE A 202 -6.14 -2.29 -2.07
CA ILE A 202 -5.23 -1.62 -3.00
C ILE A 202 -4.86 -2.60 -4.13
N PRO A 203 -4.99 -2.22 -5.41
CA PRO A 203 -4.53 -3.03 -6.53
C PRO A 203 -3.05 -3.40 -6.40
N THR A 204 -2.67 -4.58 -6.87
CA THR A 204 -1.26 -4.98 -7.00
C THR A 204 -0.54 -4.08 -8.00
N ASP A 205 -1.19 -3.71 -9.10
CA ASP A 205 -0.67 -2.76 -10.09
C ASP A 205 -1.81 -2.05 -10.83
N ILE A 206 -1.49 -0.88 -11.39
CA ILE A 206 -2.39 -0.12 -12.26
C ILE A 206 -1.59 0.35 -13.46
N THR A 207 -1.81 -0.25 -14.63
CA THR A 207 -1.19 0.22 -15.87
C THR A 207 -2.13 1.17 -16.59
N SER A 208 -1.59 2.12 -17.35
CA SER A 208 -2.38 3.01 -18.19
C SER A 208 -1.88 2.93 -19.64
N PHE A 209 -2.77 3.10 -20.59
CA PHE A 209 -2.45 3.20 -22.01
C PHE A 209 -3.15 4.44 -22.58
N SER A 210 -2.49 5.18 -23.46
CA SER A 210 -3.10 6.34 -24.13
C SER A 210 -2.53 6.49 -25.53
N THR A 211 -3.43 6.73 -26.47
CA THR A 211 -3.20 7.04 -27.89
C THR A 211 -4.21 8.12 -28.30
N ASP A 212 -4.08 8.68 -29.50
CA ASP A 212 -4.94 9.76 -29.97
C ASP A 212 -6.42 9.34 -29.93
N GLY A 213 -7.17 9.98 -29.03
CA GLY A 213 -8.60 9.76 -28.81
C GLY A 213 -8.97 8.55 -27.95
N TYR A 214 -8.02 7.76 -27.45
CA TYR A 214 -8.32 6.57 -26.64
C TYR A 214 -7.34 6.41 -25.48
N ALA A 215 -7.87 6.21 -24.27
CA ALA A 215 -7.07 5.92 -23.10
C ALA A 215 -7.73 4.88 -22.21
N THR A 216 -6.92 4.00 -21.61
CA THR A 216 -7.37 2.98 -20.67
C THR A 216 -6.56 2.98 -19.39
N LYS A 217 -7.16 2.40 -18.35
CA LYS A 217 -6.50 1.99 -17.12
C LYS A 217 -6.78 0.51 -16.90
N THR A 218 -5.75 -0.30 -16.70
CA THR A 218 -5.89 -1.70 -16.32
C THR A 218 -5.47 -1.84 -14.86
N VAL A 219 -6.42 -2.26 -14.03
CA VAL A 219 -6.25 -2.48 -12.60
C VAL A 219 -6.11 -3.97 -12.35
N ILE A 220 -5.04 -4.35 -11.65
CA ILE A 220 -4.69 -5.75 -11.40
C ILE A 220 -4.74 -6.00 -9.90
N TYR A 221 -5.48 -7.02 -9.51
CA TYR A 221 -5.45 -7.61 -8.18
C TYR A 221 -4.96 -9.03 -8.32
N ASP A 222 -3.92 -9.41 -7.59
CA ASP A 222 -3.43 -10.79 -7.55
C ASP A 222 -2.89 -11.14 -6.14
N ASN A 223 -2.82 -12.44 -5.85
CA ASN A 223 -2.31 -12.94 -4.57
C ASN A 223 -0.80 -13.27 -4.60
N THR A 224 -0.22 -13.41 -5.78
CA THR A 224 1.22 -13.62 -5.95
C THR A 224 1.69 -12.87 -7.19
N LYS A 225 2.76 -12.08 -7.06
CA LYS A 225 3.46 -11.55 -8.23
C LYS A 225 4.23 -12.69 -8.89
N TRP A 226 3.57 -13.36 -9.82
CA TRP A 226 4.18 -14.25 -10.83
C TRP A 226 4.67 -15.61 -10.31
N ASP A 227 4.24 -16.05 -9.12
CA ASP A 227 4.40 -17.44 -8.71
C ASP A 227 3.14 -18.23 -9.07
N TYR A 228 3.18 -18.84 -10.26
CA TYR A 228 2.15 -19.71 -10.80
C TYR A 228 2.34 -21.18 -10.37
N SER A 229 3.40 -21.48 -9.62
CA SER A 229 3.87 -22.86 -9.41
C SER A 229 3.06 -23.64 -8.39
N ASP A 230 2.30 -22.96 -7.53
CA ASP A 230 1.54 -23.58 -6.44
C ASP A 230 0.06 -23.90 -6.80
N GLY A 231 -0.39 -23.54 -8.01
CA GLY A 231 -1.76 -23.73 -8.46
C GLY A 231 -2.82 -22.87 -7.74
N ASN A 232 -2.41 -21.99 -6.82
CA ASN A 232 -3.30 -21.14 -6.04
C ASN A 232 -3.36 -19.69 -6.54
N TYR A 233 -2.80 -19.42 -7.72
CA TYR A 233 -2.84 -18.08 -8.32
C TYR A 233 -4.29 -17.62 -8.49
N LYS A 234 -4.61 -16.46 -7.92
CA LYS A 234 -5.89 -15.79 -8.05
C LYS A 234 -5.66 -14.40 -8.62
N SER A 235 -6.51 -13.99 -9.55
CA SER A 235 -6.44 -12.63 -10.05
C SER A 235 -7.79 -12.07 -10.45
N VAL A 236 -7.90 -10.75 -10.40
CA VAL A 236 -8.96 -9.95 -11.02
C VAL A 236 -8.27 -8.84 -11.81
N VAL A 237 -8.56 -8.79 -13.11
CA VAL A 237 -8.02 -7.78 -14.03
C VAL A 237 -9.18 -7.00 -14.62
N LEU A 238 -9.16 -5.69 -14.41
CA LEU A 238 -10.24 -4.78 -14.81
C LEU A 238 -9.68 -3.70 -15.73
N THR A 239 -10.22 -3.57 -16.94
CA THR A 239 -9.82 -2.53 -17.90
C THR A 239 -10.91 -1.49 -18.02
N PHE A 240 -10.57 -0.26 -17.67
CA PHE A 240 -11.44 0.90 -17.72
C PHE A 240 -11.08 1.78 -18.90
N ILE A 241 -12.09 2.31 -19.59
CA ILE A 241 -11.94 3.18 -20.76
C ILE A 241 -12.25 4.62 -20.33
N LYS A 242 -11.38 5.55 -20.75
CA LYS A 242 -11.53 6.99 -20.46
C LYS A 242 -12.71 7.56 -21.23
N GLN A 243 -13.54 8.30 -20.54
CA GLN A 243 -14.70 9.00 -21.08
C GLN A 243 -14.37 10.47 -21.37
N ALA A 244 -15.19 11.13 -22.19
CA ALA A 244 -15.01 12.54 -22.54
C ALA A 244 -15.02 13.48 -21.32
N ASN A 245 -15.77 13.13 -20.27
CA ASN A 245 -15.80 13.87 -19.00
C ASN A 245 -14.60 13.58 -18.07
N GLY A 246 -13.60 12.82 -18.54
CA GLY A 246 -12.41 12.44 -17.77
C GLY A 246 -12.58 11.24 -16.84
N SER A 247 -13.80 10.73 -16.66
CA SER A 247 -14.04 9.52 -15.87
C SER A 247 -13.52 8.26 -16.57
N TYR A 248 -13.37 7.18 -15.82
CA TYR A 248 -12.97 5.87 -16.33
C TYR A 248 -14.07 4.86 -15.98
N LEU A 249 -14.61 4.18 -16.99
CA LEU A 249 -15.70 3.22 -16.84
C LEU A 249 -15.27 1.84 -17.32
N LEU A 250 -15.73 0.79 -16.65
CA LEU A 250 -15.31 -0.60 -16.90
C LEU A 250 -15.79 -1.07 -18.28
N GLY A 251 -14.85 -1.38 -19.18
CA GLY A 251 -15.13 -1.93 -20.51
C GLY A 251 -14.82 -3.43 -20.62
N TYR A 252 -13.87 -3.93 -19.82
CA TYR A 252 -13.50 -5.35 -19.81
C TYR A 252 -13.14 -5.82 -18.40
N LYS A 253 -13.46 -7.07 -18.08
CA LYS A 253 -13.03 -7.72 -16.84
C LYS A 253 -12.68 -9.18 -17.08
N ASN A 254 -11.66 -9.67 -16.38
CA ASN A 254 -11.26 -11.06 -16.35
C ASN A 254 -10.88 -11.49 -14.92
N TYR A 255 -10.97 -12.77 -14.61
CA TYR A 255 -10.50 -13.32 -13.35
C TYR A 255 -9.91 -14.73 -13.50
N ILE A 256 -9.11 -15.13 -12.52
CA ILE A 256 -8.60 -16.49 -12.36
C ILE A 256 -8.90 -16.93 -10.92
N ASN A 257 -9.49 -18.12 -10.76
CA ASN A 257 -9.70 -18.83 -9.48
C ASN A 257 -10.44 -18.03 -8.37
N LEU A 258 -11.58 -17.39 -8.70
CA LEU A 258 -12.55 -16.79 -7.75
C LEU A 258 -13.70 -17.70 -7.34
#